data_AF-A0A4R3J4J8-F1
#
_entry.id   AF-A0A4R3J4J8-F1
#
_cell.length_a   1.000
_cell.length_b   1.000
_cell.length_c   1.000
_cell.angle_alpha   90.00
_cell.angle_beta   90.00
_cell.angle_gamma   90.00
#
_symmetry.space_group_name_H-M   'P 1'
#
loop_
_entity.id
_entity.type
_entity.pdbx_description
1 polymer ?
#
loop_
_entity_poly.entity_id
_entity_poly.type
_entity_poly.pdbx_seq_one_letter_code
_entity_poly.pdbx_strand_id
1 'polypeptide(L)'
;MQRIKLDVFKTFFQKNLTGNEIDFLIALSHIQNPQGKAYGVHYREMMKSVKMSVQAFYDCKNSLEEKGMIEVKKGKDDYDITFCGNDFSMYTEEDYKAGGVKYLSTNHPIFSDRNWKKLKPKQKLLAMDLLNINLAGKFRAHKIGRKKFFQKYADHMEGGKRVKGILEISVRTLQNYLQMLKLYFQIKLEDGMYHIYLRRPFAKRTTAFEKQEEIERTVHTMCRRTGIKEVDPKETRDICNVISLYQKEYLSSGMDLTNIFSEMLEILNVNVVAKRRWKKRLKASLFHKIFREKLGMVTA
;
A
#
# COMPACT_ATOMS: atom_id res chain seq x y z
N MET A 1 0.15 -0.57 5.96
CA MET A 1 1.09 -1.69 5.69
C MET A 1 1.87 -1.46 4.39
N GLN A 2 3.08 -0.87 4.48
CA GLN A 2 3.85 -0.28 3.36
C GLN A 2 4.54 -1.35 2.45
N ARG A 3 3.73 -2.26 1.91
CA ARG A 3 4.15 -3.47 1.20
C ARG A 3 3.18 -3.81 0.08
N ILE A 4 3.73 -4.32 -1.01
CA ILE A 4 2.99 -4.93 -2.12
C ILE A 4 3.49 -6.35 -2.25
N LYS A 5 2.61 -7.37 -2.21
CA LYS A 5 3.02 -8.76 -2.40
C LYS A 5 3.74 -8.91 -3.73
N LEU A 6 4.73 -9.79 -3.76
CA LEU A 6 5.60 -9.88 -4.92
C LEU A 6 4.84 -10.37 -6.15
N ASP A 7 3.92 -11.31 -6.01
CA ASP A 7 3.04 -11.81 -7.07
C ASP A 7 2.11 -10.72 -7.61
N VAL A 8 1.47 -9.93 -6.74
CA VAL A 8 0.68 -8.75 -7.12
C VAL A 8 1.54 -7.76 -7.89
N PHE A 9 2.75 -7.44 -7.41
CA PHE A 9 3.68 -6.56 -8.13
C PHE A 9 4.06 -7.12 -9.51
N LYS A 10 4.21 -8.45 -9.67
CA LYS A 10 4.50 -9.04 -11.00
C LYS A 10 3.37 -8.83 -11.99
N THR A 11 2.11 -8.73 -11.56
CA THR A 11 0.99 -8.42 -12.47
C THR A 11 1.07 -7.00 -13.06
N PHE A 12 1.79 -6.06 -12.43
CA PHE A 12 1.89 -4.67 -12.91
C PHE A 12 2.49 -4.59 -14.32
N PHE A 13 3.39 -5.51 -14.66
CA PHE A 13 4.03 -5.60 -15.97
C PHE A 13 3.06 -5.95 -17.09
N GLN A 14 1.93 -6.60 -16.76
CA GLN A 14 0.94 -7.09 -17.71
C GLN A 14 -0.30 -6.17 -17.82
N LYS A 15 -0.51 -5.30 -16.81
CA LYS A 15 -1.74 -4.49 -16.68
C LYS A 15 -1.68 -3.11 -17.36
N ASN A 16 -0.61 -2.85 -18.12
CA ASN A 16 -0.36 -1.59 -18.84
C ASN A 16 -0.64 -0.34 -17.98
N LEU A 17 -0.05 -0.32 -16.78
CA LEU A 17 -0.28 0.75 -15.82
C LEU A 17 0.34 2.07 -16.28
N THR A 18 -0.37 3.18 -16.06
CA THR A 18 0.17 4.53 -16.23
C THR A 18 1.09 4.91 -15.07
N GLY A 19 1.84 5.99 -15.23
CA GLY A 19 2.73 6.49 -14.19
C GLY A 19 1.98 6.93 -12.93
N ASN A 20 0.78 7.48 -13.08
CA ASN A 20 -0.06 7.93 -11.96
C ASN A 20 -0.71 6.75 -11.24
N GLU A 21 -1.11 5.71 -11.98
CA GLU A 21 -1.66 4.47 -11.41
C GLU A 21 -0.63 3.74 -10.54
N ILE A 22 0.63 3.64 -11.01
CA ILE A 22 1.72 3.07 -10.21
C ILE A 22 1.89 3.86 -8.90
N ASP A 23 1.86 5.20 -8.97
CA ASP A 23 2.00 6.03 -7.77
C ASP A 23 0.79 5.93 -6.85
N PHE A 24 -0.41 5.77 -7.42
CA PHE A 24 -1.63 5.53 -6.66
C PHE A 24 -1.53 4.22 -5.86
N LEU A 25 -1.09 3.13 -6.50
CA LEU A 25 -0.93 1.82 -5.83
C LEU A 25 0.17 1.86 -4.76
N ILE A 26 1.26 2.60 -5.00
CA ILE A 26 2.27 2.86 -3.97
C ILE A 26 1.63 3.60 -2.79
N ALA A 27 0.94 4.72 -3.01
CA ALA A 27 0.30 5.48 -1.94
C ALA A 27 -0.77 4.67 -1.20
N LEU A 28 -1.57 3.87 -1.92
CA LEU A 28 -2.55 2.96 -1.33
C LEU A 28 -1.87 1.96 -0.38
N SER A 29 -0.68 1.47 -0.75
CA SER A 29 0.07 0.58 0.13
C SER A 29 0.47 1.23 1.46
N HIS A 30 0.64 2.54 1.52
CA HIS A 30 0.95 3.21 2.80
C HIS A 30 -0.22 3.22 3.76
N ILE A 31 -1.45 3.16 3.26
CA ILE A 31 -2.66 3.43 4.03
C ILE A 31 -3.60 2.23 4.17
N GLN A 32 -3.28 1.11 3.54
CA GLN A 32 -4.01 -0.16 3.66
C GLN A 32 -3.70 -0.88 4.99
N ASN A 33 -4.67 -1.67 5.45
CA ASN A 33 -4.53 -2.65 6.53
C ASN A 33 -3.91 -3.97 6.04
N PRO A 34 -3.73 -4.99 6.91
CA PRO A 34 -3.22 -6.29 6.50
C PRO A 34 -4.01 -7.00 5.42
N GLN A 35 -5.31 -6.76 5.30
CA GLN A 35 -6.15 -7.37 4.26
C GLN A 35 -6.07 -6.65 2.91
N GLY A 36 -5.17 -5.68 2.78
CA GLY A 36 -5.08 -4.83 1.59
C GLY A 36 -6.20 -3.78 1.50
N LYS A 37 -6.96 -3.54 2.58
CA LYS A 37 -8.08 -2.60 2.59
C LYS A 37 -7.66 -1.24 3.16
N ALA A 38 -7.93 -0.17 2.43
CA ALA A 38 -7.80 1.20 2.91
C ALA A 38 -9.19 1.79 3.13
N TYR A 39 -9.53 2.08 4.39
CA TYR A 39 -10.82 2.66 4.74
C TYR A 39 -10.84 4.18 4.59
N GLY A 40 -11.95 4.72 4.08
CA GLY A 40 -12.24 6.14 4.06
C GLY A 40 -11.24 6.99 3.27
N VAL A 41 -10.73 6.46 2.16
CA VAL A 41 -9.85 7.19 1.24
C VAL A 41 -10.59 8.38 0.64
N HIS A 42 -10.09 9.58 0.95
CA HIS A 42 -10.61 10.82 0.40
C HIS A 42 -9.63 11.38 -0.63
N TYR A 43 -10.12 11.92 -1.75
CA TYR A 43 -9.27 12.40 -2.85
C TYR A 43 -8.21 13.41 -2.37
N ARG A 44 -8.57 14.32 -1.46
CA ARG A 44 -7.64 15.32 -0.87
C ARG A 44 -6.41 14.69 -0.21
N GLU A 45 -6.54 13.51 0.39
CA GLU A 45 -5.43 12.81 1.02
C GLU A 45 -4.48 12.24 -0.05
N MET A 46 -5.04 11.62 -1.08
CA MET A 46 -4.30 11.09 -2.22
C MET A 46 -3.63 12.19 -3.05
N MET A 47 -4.24 13.37 -3.14
CA MET A 47 -3.61 14.55 -3.75
C MET A 47 -2.37 15.00 -2.99
N LYS A 48 -2.41 14.99 -1.64
CA LYS A 48 -1.25 15.36 -0.81
C LYS A 48 -0.10 14.36 -0.95
N SER A 49 -0.40 13.06 -0.97
CA SER A 49 0.62 12.01 -1.03
C SER A 49 1.22 11.84 -2.43
N VAL A 50 0.39 11.93 -3.48
CA VAL A 50 0.81 11.63 -4.86
C VAL A 50 1.01 12.89 -5.72
N LYS A 51 0.68 14.09 -5.23
CA LYS A 51 0.70 15.35 -6.00
C LYS A 51 -0.07 15.25 -7.33
N MET A 52 -1.18 14.50 -7.32
CA MET A 52 -2.05 14.33 -8.49
C MET A 52 -3.22 15.34 -8.46
N SER A 53 -3.81 15.63 -9.62
CA SER A 53 -5.03 16.43 -9.70
C SER A 53 -6.25 15.62 -9.23
N VAL A 54 -7.36 16.31 -8.94
CA VAL A 54 -8.64 15.67 -8.59
C VAL A 54 -9.10 14.73 -9.72
N GLN A 55 -9.02 15.18 -10.97
CA GLN A 55 -9.39 14.36 -12.12
C GLN A 55 -8.51 13.12 -12.22
N ALA A 56 -7.19 13.27 -12.06
CA ALA A 56 -6.27 12.15 -12.10
C ALA A 56 -6.55 11.11 -10.99
N PHE A 57 -7.08 11.52 -9.84
CA PHE A 57 -7.52 10.58 -8.80
C PHE A 57 -8.68 9.71 -9.30
N TYR A 58 -9.72 10.30 -9.88
CA TYR A 58 -10.88 9.56 -10.38
C TYR A 58 -10.54 8.68 -11.58
N ASP A 59 -9.73 9.20 -12.51
CA ASP A 59 -9.27 8.45 -13.68
C ASP A 59 -8.44 7.23 -13.26
N CYS A 60 -7.49 7.41 -12.34
CA CYS A 60 -6.69 6.30 -11.82
C CYS A 60 -7.57 5.29 -11.09
N LYS A 61 -8.50 5.75 -10.23
CA LYS A 61 -9.39 4.86 -9.49
C LYS A 61 -10.21 3.99 -10.43
N ASN A 62 -10.88 4.60 -11.41
CA ASN A 62 -11.73 3.87 -12.36
C ASN A 62 -10.90 2.92 -13.23
N SER A 63 -9.77 3.37 -13.77
CA SER A 63 -8.93 2.51 -14.63
C SER A 63 -8.26 1.38 -13.85
N LEU A 64 -7.86 1.59 -12.59
CA LEU A 64 -7.33 0.53 -11.73
C LEU A 64 -8.39 -0.51 -11.38
N GLU A 65 -9.64 -0.09 -11.19
CA GLU A 65 -10.78 -0.97 -10.95
C GLU A 65 -11.09 -1.81 -12.20
N GLU A 66 -11.16 -1.20 -13.39
CA GLU A 66 -11.29 -1.91 -14.67
C GLU A 66 -10.16 -2.91 -14.93
N LYS A 67 -8.93 -2.56 -14.52
CA LYS A 67 -7.77 -3.45 -14.62
C LYS A 67 -7.76 -4.55 -13.54
N GLY A 68 -8.71 -4.56 -12.61
CA GLY A 68 -8.79 -5.52 -11.50
C GLY A 68 -7.64 -5.39 -10.50
N MET A 69 -7.04 -4.21 -10.40
CA MET A 69 -5.98 -3.92 -9.43
C MET A 69 -6.56 -3.49 -8.08
N ILE A 70 -7.74 -2.88 -8.09
CA ILE A 70 -8.46 -2.47 -6.89
C ILE A 70 -9.95 -2.78 -7.01
N GLU A 71 -10.62 -2.87 -5.86
CA GLU A 71 -12.08 -2.82 -5.76
C GLU A 71 -12.47 -1.58 -4.96
N VAL A 72 -13.56 -0.92 -5.35
CA VAL A 72 -14.01 0.32 -4.71
C VAL A 72 -15.42 0.16 -4.16
N LYS A 73 -15.56 0.39 -2.85
CA LYS A 73 -16.86 0.59 -2.21
C LYS A 73 -17.05 2.08 -1.91
N LYS A 74 -18.08 2.67 -2.50
CA LYS A 74 -18.42 4.08 -2.29
C LYS A 74 -19.03 4.27 -0.90
N GLY A 75 -18.43 5.13 -0.09
CA GLY A 75 -19.01 5.67 1.13
C GLY A 75 -19.82 6.94 0.84
N LYS A 76 -20.16 7.70 1.89
CA LYS A 76 -20.92 8.96 1.73
C LYS A 76 -20.09 10.03 1.01
N ASP A 77 -18.90 10.30 1.54
CA ASP A 77 -17.97 11.33 1.03
C ASP A 77 -16.55 10.77 0.81
N ASP A 78 -16.38 9.46 0.94
CA ASP A 78 -15.10 8.76 0.86
C ASP A 78 -15.24 7.40 0.15
N TYR A 79 -14.13 6.69 0.00
CA TYR A 79 -14.08 5.38 -0.65
C TYR A 79 -13.36 4.39 0.25
N ASP A 80 -13.91 3.19 0.40
CA ASP A 80 -13.16 2.04 0.87
C ASP A 80 -12.56 1.35 -0.35
N ILE A 81 -11.24 1.22 -0.37
CA ILE A 81 -10.51 0.68 -1.51
C ILE A 81 -9.78 -0.59 -1.07
N THR A 82 -10.06 -1.71 -1.72
CA THR A 82 -9.30 -2.96 -1.55
C THR A 82 -8.25 -3.04 -2.63
N PHE A 83 -6.99 -3.28 -2.25
CA PHE A 83 -5.91 -3.58 -3.16
C PHE A 83 -5.91 -5.09 -3.47
N CYS A 84 -6.44 -5.46 -4.63
CA CYS A 84 -6.71 -6.85 -4.99
C CYS A 84 -5.47 -7.74 -4.90
N GLY A 85 -5.61 -8.88 -4.22
CA GLY A 85 -4.54 -9.86 -3.99
C GLY A 85 -3.52 -9.48 -2.93
N ASN A 86 -3.56 -8.25 -2.37
CA ASN A 86 -2.52 -7.74 -1.48
C ASN A 86 -2.75 -8.04 0.02
N ASP A 87 -3.33 -9.20 0.34
CA ASP A 87 -3.71 -9.60 1.70
C ASP A 87 -2.59 -10.34 2.46
N PHE A 88 -2.02 -9.71 3.47
CA PHE A 88 -1.00 -10.25 4.37
C PHE A 88 -1.55 -10.77 5.71
N SER A 89 -2.86 -10.80 5.96
CA SER A 89 -3.42 -11.14 7.28
C SER A 89 -3.16 -12.59 7.70
N MET A 90 -2.80 -13.46 6.76
CA MET A 90 -2.43 -14.85 7.04
C MET A 90 -1.01 -15.03 7.59
N TYR A 91 -0.13 -14.03 7.46
CA TYR A 91 1.28 -14.16 7.83
C TYR A 91 1.55 -13.71 9.27
N THR A 92 2.33 -14.49 10.01
CA THR A 92 2.83 -14.15 11.34
C THR A 92 4.21 -13.49 11.28
N GLU A 93 4.70 -12.95 12.40
CA GLU A 93 6.06 -12.39 12.45
C GLU A 93 7.14 -13.44 12.13
N GLU A 94 6.91 -14.70 12.51
CA GLU A 94 7.80 -15.82 12.24
C GLU A 94 7.93 -16.06 10.73
N ASP A 95 6.85 -15.97 9.97
CA ASP A 95 6.88 -16.09 8.50
C ASP A 95 7.78 -15.01 7.87
N TYR A 96 7.72 -13.79 8.41
CA TYR A 96 8.58 -12.69 7.98
C TYR A 96 10.05 -12.94 8.35
N LYS A 97 10.32 -13.41 9.57
CA LYS A 97 11.68 -13.72 10.06
C LYS A 97 12.31 -14.88 9.28
N ALA A 98 11.51 -15.89 8.92
CA ALA A 98 11.93 -17.02 8.11
C ALA A 98 12.11 -16.68 6.61
N GLY A 99 11.72 -15.48 6.18
CA GLY A 99 11.80 -15.06 4.78
C GLY A 99 10.76 -15.72 3.87
N GLY A 100 9.71 -16.33 4.44
CA GLY A 100 8.62 -16.96 3.70
C GLY A 100 7.71 -15.95 2.99
N VAL A 101 7.63 -14.72 3.51
CA VAL A 101 6.79 -13.65 2.95
C VAL A 101 7.54 -12.86 1.87
N LYS A 102 7.13 -13.00 0.61
CA LYS A 102 7.72 -12.29 -0.53
C LYS A 102 6.94 -11.03 -0.86
N TYR A 103 7.57 -9.86 -0.73
CA TYR A 103 6.95 -8.57 -1.01
C TYR A 103 7.96 -7.53 -1.51
N LEU A 104 7.47 -6.55 -2.25
CA LEU A 104 8.14 -5.28 -2.51
C LEU A 104 7.81 -4.32 -1.37
N SER A 105 8.83 -3.79 -0.69
CA SER A 105 8.64 -2.71 0.29
C SER A 105 8.49 -1.36 -0.42
N THR A 106 7.42 -0.62 -0.10
CA THR A 106 7.19 0.74 -0.57
C THR A 106 7.70 1.81 0.41
N ASN A 107 8.21 1.38 1.57
CA ASN A 107 8.82 2.24 2.59
C ASN A 107 10.26 2.66 2.22
N HIS A 108 10.46 3.24 1.04
CA HIS A 108 11.78 3.66 0.55
C HIS A 108 11.76 5.08 -0.03
N PRO A 109 12.78 5.92 0.25
CA PRO A 109 12.86 7.30 -0.22
C PRO A 109 12.79 7.48 -1.75
N ILE A 110 13.06 6.42 -2.51
CA ILE A 110 12.95 6.46 -3.98
C ILE A 110 11.54 6.86 -4.44
N PHE A 111 10.50 6.47 -3.71
CA PHE A 111 9.11 6.71 -4.09
C PHE A 111 8.63 8.13 -3.78
N SER A 112 9.32 8.85 -2.89
CA SER A 112 9.05 10.25 -2.55
C SER A 112 10.01 11.23 -3.24
N ASP A 113 11.03 10.75 -3.95
CA ASP A 113 11.98 11.61 -4.65
C ASP A 113 11.31 12.41 -5.78
N ARG A 114 11.72 13.68 -5.93
CA ARG A 114 11.19 14.59 -6.96
C ARG A 114 11.36 14.07 -8.39
N ASN A 115 12.38 13.26 -8.66
CA ASN A 115 12.63 12.71 -9.98
C ASN A 115 11.80 11.46 -10.27
N TRP A 116 11.13 10.87 -9.26
CA TRP A 116 10.29 9.69 -9.44
C TRP A 116 9.17 9.96 -10.43
N LYS A 117 8.54 11.14 -10.32
CA LYS A 117 7.48 11.60 -11.23
C LYS A 117 7.93 11.80 -12.67
N LYS A 118 9.24 11.99 -12.91
CA LYS A 118 9.81 12.14 -14.26
C LYS A 118 10.03 10.79 -14.96
N LEU A 119 9.97 9.67 -14.23
CA LEU A 119 10.13 8.35 -14.82
C LEU A 119 8.89 7.96 -15.63
N LYS A 120 9.12 7.37 -16.81
CA LYS A 120 8.05 6.77 -17.61
C LYS A 120 7.45 5.54 -16.89
N PRO A 121 6.22 5.09 -17.19
CA PRO A 121 5.57 4.03 -16.44
C PRO A 121 6.40 2.73 -16.37
N LYS A 122 6.84 2.23 -17.54
CA LYS A 122 7.71 1.04 -17.63
C LYS A 122 9.09 1.25 -16.96
N GLN A 123 9.56 2.48 -16.87
CA GLN A 123 10.80 2.81 -16.18
C GLN A 123 10.63 2.78 -14.66
N LYS A 124 9.47 3.19 -14.13
CA LYS A 124 9.11 3.01 -12.72
C LYS A 124 9.06 1.52 -12.36
N LEU A 125 8.44 0.70 -13.20
CA LEU A 125 8.40 -0.76 -13.00
C LEU A 125 9.80 -1.38 -12.97
N LEU A 126 10.70 -0.94 -13.86
CA LEU A 126 12.11 -1.35 -13.83
C LEU A 126 12.79 -0.92 -12.52
N ALA A 127 12.59 0.32 -12.07
CA ALA A 127 13.15 0.82 -10.81
C ALA A 127 12.65 0.00 -9.60
N MET A 128 11.36 -0.33 -9.56
CA MET A 128 10.75 -1.16 -8.52
C MET A 128 11.31 -2.59 -8.51
N ASP A 129 11.47 -3.22 -9.68
CA ASP A 129 12.03 -4.58 -9.76
C ASP A 129 13.51 -4.59 -9.36
N LEU A 130 14.30 -3.61 -9.80
CA LEU A 130 15.70 -3.47 -9.39
C LEU A 130 15.82 -3.19 -7.89
N LEU A 131 14.95 -2.35 -7.33
CA LEU A 131 14.89 -2.12 -5.89
C LEU A 131 14.63 -3.44 -5.15
N ASN A 132 13.59 -4.18 -5.55
CA ASN A 132 13.24 -5.47 -4.95
C ASN A 132 14.41 -6.47 -4.98
N ILE A 133 15.06 -6.61 -6.13
CA ILE A 133 16.20 -7.53 -6.29
C ILE A 133 17.37 -7.09 -5.40
N ASN A 134 17.67 -5.79 -5.34
CA ASN A 134 18.73 -5.28 -4.47
C ASN A 134 18.39 -5.53 -3.00
N LEU A 135 17.15 -5.31 -2.56
CA LEU A 135 16.77 -5.54 -1.16
C LEU A 135 16.81 -7.04 -0.77
N ALA A 136 16.54 -7.94 -1.72
CA ALA A 136 16.62 -9.38 -1.50
C ALA A 136 18.06 -9.95 -1.56
N GLY A 137 19.00 -9.25 -2.21
CA GLY A 137 20.37 -9.72 -2.42
C GLY A 137 21.29 -9.49 -1.23
N LYS A 138 22.24 -10.42 -1.00
CA LYS A 138 23.39 -10.18 -0.10
C LYS A 138 24.14 -8.93 -0.59
N PHE A 139 24.44 -8.00 0.33
CA PHE A 139 25.11 -6.72 0.08
C PHE A 139 24.38 -5.70 -0.81
N ARG A 140 23.07 -5.86 -1.04
CA ARG A 140 22.27 -4.92 -1.86
C ARG A 140 22.83 -4.69 -3.25
N ALA A 141 23.19 -5.79 -3.91
CA ALA A 141 23.80 -5.80 -5.23
C ALA A 141 23.05 -6.73 -6.16
N HIS A 142 22.77 -6.26 -7.38
CA HIS A 142 22.31 -7.09 -8.48
C HIS A 142 23.41 -7.25 -9.52
N LYS A 143 23.88 -8.49 -9.71
CA LYS A 143 24.82 -8.86 -10.77
C LYS A 143 24.11 -9.67 -11.84
N ILE A 144 24.20 -9.26 -13.10
CA ILE A 144 23.54 -9.95 -14.22
C ILE A 144 24.29 -9.71 -15.53
N GLY A 145 24.46 -10.76 -16.35
CA GLY A 145 25.10 -10.61 -17.67
C GLY A 145 24.31 -9.68 -18.59
N ARG A 146 25.01 -8.83 -19.35
CA ARG A 146 24.39 -7.83 -20.24
C ARG A 146 23.35 -8.45 -21.17
N LYS A 147 23.65 -9.60 -21.78
CA LYS A 147 22.72 -10.35 -22.64
C LYS A 147 21.46 -10.77 -21.87
N LYS A 148 21.63 -11.42 -20.72
CA LYS A 148 20.52 -11.86 -19.85
C LYS A 148 19.66 -10.69 -19.36
N PHE A 149 20.27 -9.55 -19.04
CA PHE A 149 19.56 -8.34 -18.65
C PHE A 149 18.64 -7.84 -19.75
N PHE A 150 19.16 -7.73 -20.99
CA PHE A 150 18.34 -7.30 -22.12
C PHE A 150 17.26 -8.31 -22.46
N GLN A 151 17.56 -9.61 -22.46
CA GLN A 151 16.56 -10.64 -22.71
C GLN A 151 15.44 -10.63 -21.68
N LYS A 152 15.75 -10.36 -20.40
CA LYS A 152 14.75 -10.26 -19.33
C LYS A 152 13.80 -9.09 -19.54
N TYR A 153 14.33 -7.89 -19.79
CA TYR A 153 13.54 -6.66 -19.72
C TYR A 153 13.08 -6.11 -21.07
N ALA A 154 13.79 -6.40 -22.16
CA ALA A 154 13.50 -5.87 -23.49
C ALA A 154 13.16 -6.97 -24.50
N ASP A 155 12.42 -6.56 -25.52
CA ASP A 155 12.12 -7.40 -26.66
C ASP A 155 13.40 -7.70 -27.43
N HIS A 156 13.54 -8.94 -27.86
CA HIS A 156 14.71 -9.44 -28.56
C HIS A 156 14.32 -10.54 -29.55
N MET A 157 15.24 -10.88 -30.44
CA MET A 157 15.07 -11.96 -31.40
C MET A 157 15.76 -13.22 -30.87
N GLU A 158 15.08 -14.37 -30.95
CA GLU A 158 15.62 -15.68 -30.63
C GLU A 158 15.11 -16.68 -31.68
N GLY A 159 16.04 -17.36 -32.37
CA GLY A 159 15.68 -18.30 -33.44
C GLY A 159 14.82 -17.70 -34.56
N GLY A 160 15.05 -16.42 -34.91
CA GLY A 160 14.28 -15.70 -35.93
C GLY A 160 12.89 -15.22 -35.48
N LYS A 161 12.48 -15.47 -34.22
CA LYS A 161 11.19 -15.03 -33.67
C LYS A 161 11.40 -13.90 -32.65
N ARG A 162 10.42 -12.99 -32.58
CA ARG A 162 10.40 -11.94 -31.56
C ARG A 162 9.92 -12.51 -30.23
N VAL A 163 10.77 -12.41 -29.21
CA VAL A 163 10.46 -12.74 -27.82
C VAL A 163 10.24 -11.43 -27.06
N LYS A 164 9.12 -11.35 -26.33
CA LYS A 164 8.79 -10.18 -25.52
C LYS A 164 9.56 -10.21 -24.20
N GLY A 165 10.24 -9.10 -23.89
CA GLY A 165 10.79 -8.89 -22.54
C GLY A 165 9.69 -8.46 -21.58
N ILE A 166 9.93 -8.52 -20.26
CA ILE A 166 8.87 -8.22 -19.27
C ILE A 166 8.36 -6.77 -19.32
N LEU A 167 9.12 -5.83 -19.90
CA LEU A 167 8.66 -4.45 -20.09
C LEU A 167 8.06 -4.23 -21.48
N GLU A 168 8.19 -5.17 -22.42
CA GLU A 168 7.75 -5.00 -23.82
C GLU A 168 8.27 -3.69 -24.44
N ILE A 169 9.59 -3.50 -24.44
CA ILE A 169 10.28 -2.31 -24.98
C ILE A 169 11.49 -2.71 -25.80
N SER A 170 11.97 -1.83 -26.67
CA SER A 170 13.23 -2.06 -27.38
C SER A 170 14.44 -1.97 -26.44
N VAL A 171 15.53 -2.63 -26.83
CA VAL A 171 16.84 -2.52 -26.16
C VAL A 171 17.29 -1.06 -26.02
N ARG A 172 17.09 -0.24 -27.07
CA ARG A 172 17.42 1.20 -27.04
C ARG A 172 16.66 1.95 -25.95
N THR A 173 15.36 1.69 -25.81
CA THR A 173 14.54 2.30 -24.75
C THR A 173 15.02 1.86 -23.37
N LEU A 174 15.36 0.59 -23.20
CA LEU A 174 15.90 0.07 -21.95
C LEU A 174 17.24 0.74 -21.59
N GLN A 175 18.14 0.95 -22.56
CA GLN A 175 19.39 1.70 -22.34
C GLN A 175 19.12 3.15 -21.92
N ASN A 176 18.15 3.82 -22.55
CA ASN A 176 17.73 5.17 -22.15
C ASN A 176 17.17 5.18 -20.72
N TYR A 177 16.43 4.14 -20.33
CA TYR A 177 15.90 4.03 -18.97
C TYR A 177 17.01 3.98 -17.92
N LEU A 178 18.08 3.24 -18.18
CA LEU A 178 19.22 3.13 -17.27
C LEU A 178 19.87 4.48 -16.95
N GLN A 179 19.85 5.45 -17.88
CA GLN A 179 20.47 6.76 -17.65
C GLN A 179 19.82 7.52 -16.49
N MET A 180 18.49 7.60 -16.44
CA MET A 180 17.80 8.23 -15.31
C MET A 180 17.86 7.38 -14.06
N LEU A 181 17.87 6.04 -14.20
CA LEU A 181 17.99 5.16 -13.04
C LEU A 181 19.35 5.26 -12.34
N LYS A 182 20.38 5.85 -12.97
CA LYS A 182 21.63 6.21 -12.30
C LYS A 182 21.45 7.18 -11.14
N LEU A 183 20.32 7.90 -11.07
CA LEU A 183 19.97 8.74 -9.92
C LEU A 183 19.73 7.92 -8.65
N TYR A 184 19.18 6.71 -8.78
CA TYR A 184 18.81 5.84 -7.66
C TYR A 184 19.78 4.67 -7.47
N PHE A 185 20.39 4.22 -8.56
CA PHE A 185 21.28 3.07 -8.58
C PHE A 185 22.66 3.48 -9.08
N GLN A 186 23.71 2.88 -8.53
CA GLN A 186 25.02 2.85 -9.15
C GLN A 186 25.02 1.70 -10.15
N ILE A 187 25.14 2.01 -11.45
CA ILE A 187 25.10 1.03 -12.54
C ILE A 187 26.46 1.03 -13.24
N LYS A 188 27.17 -0.09 -13.14
CA LYS A 188 28.46 -0.33 -13.78
C LYS A 188 28.35 -1.50 -14.76
N LEU A 189 29.12 -1.47 -15.84
CA LEU A 189 29.28 -2.56 -16.78
C LEU A 189 30.76 -2.95 -16.79
N GLU A 190 31.08 -4.08 -16.17
CA GLU A 190 32.43 -4.61 -16.00
C GLU A 190 32.40 -6.08 -16.48
N ASP A 191 33.34 -6.49 -17.34
CA ASP A 191 33.44 -7.85 -17.91
C ASP A 191 32.14 -8.39 -18.51
N GLY A 192 31.39 -7.53 -19.21
CA GLY A 192 30.11 -7.90 -19.83
C GLY A 192 28.96 -8.13 -18.83
N MET A 193 29.16 -7.83 -17.55
CA MET A 193 28.19 -7.97 -16.48
C MET A 193 27.73 -6.60 -15.98
N TYR A 194 26.43 -6.42 -15.81
CA TYR A 194 25.90 -5.29 -15.06
C TYR A 194 26.07 -5.54 -13.57
N HIS A 195 26.62 -4.54 -12.90
CA HIS A 195 26.67 -4.42 -11.45
C HIS A 195 25.82 -3.23 -11.04
N ILE A 196 24.65 -3.53 -10.46
CA ILE A 196 23.64 -2.53 -10.09
C ILE A 196 23.52 -2.52 -8.57
N TYR A 197 23.86 -1.42 -7.93
CA TYR A 197 23.77 -1.24 -6.49
C TYR A 197 22.78 -0.14 -6.15
N LEU A 198 21.91 -0.36 -5.16
CA LEU A 198 21.06 0.70 -4.64
C LEU A 198 21.92 1.77 -3.94
N ARG A 199 21.78 3.04 -4.31
CA ARG A 199 22.54 4.12 -3.67
C ARG A 199 22.09 4.29 -2.22
N ARG A 200 23.06 4.58 -1.34
CA ARG A 200 22.86 4.70 0.12
C ARG A 200 21.66 5.57 0.55
N PRO A 201 21.41 6.76 -0.05
CA PRO A 201 20.27 7.60 0.34
C PRO A 201 18.91 6.91 0.20
N PHE A 202 18.77 5.99 -0.76
CA PHE A 202 17.51 5.28 -1.03
C PHE A 202 17.41 3.92 -0.33
N ALA A 203 18.48 3.52 0.38
CA ALA A 203 18.60 2.20 0.98
C ALA A 203 18.14 2.14 2.45
N LYS A 204 17.82 3.28 3.07
CA LYS A 204 17.23 3.36 4.42
C LYS A 204 15.70 3.42 4.30
N ARG A 205 14.99 2.78 5.22
CA ARG A 205 13.52 2.91 5.33
C ARG A 205 13.16 4.29 5.88
N THR A 206 11.97 4.78 5.53
CA THR A 206 11.54 6.15 5.83
C THR A 206 10.88 6.27 7.20
N THR A 207 10.09 5.28 7.63
CA THR A 207 9.46 5.23 8.98
C THR A 207 9.42 3.82 9.57
N ALA A 208 9.30 3.70 10.91
CA ALA A 208 9.25 2.42 11.62
C ALA A 208 7.85 2.04 12.16
N PHE A 209 6.91 2.99 12.29
CA PHE A 209 5.64 2.82 13.02
C PHE A 209 4.42 2.49 12.12
N GLU A 210 4.56 1.53 11.20
CA GLU A 210 3.53 1.26 10.17
C GLU A 210 2.18 0.76 10.73
N LYS A 211 2.17 0.01 11.84
CA LYS A 211 0.95 -0.61 12.41
C LYS A 211 0.10 0.41 13.17
N GLN A 212 0.72 1.27 13.96
CA GLN A 212 0.00 2.25 14.78
C GLN A 212 -0.66 3.33 13.90
N GLU A 213 0.08 3.86 12.92
CA GLU A 213 -0.44 4.87 11.97
C GLU A 213 -1.66 4.34 11.19
N GLU A 214 -1.67 3.06 10.83
CA GLU A 214 -2.78 2.40 10.14
C GLU A 214 -4.04 2.33 11.02
N ILE A 215 -3.90 1.86 12.26
CA ILE A 215 -5.02 1.73 13.20
C ILE A 215 -5.60 3.11 13.54
N GLU A 216 -4.73 4.09 13.83
CA GLU A 216 -5.14 5.47 14.10
C GLU A 216 -5.92 6.06 12.93
N ARG A 217 -5.42 5.89 11.69
CA ARG A 217 -6.12 6.32 10.49
C ARG A 217 -7.50 5.68 10.36
N THR A 218 -7.61 4.38 10.66
CA THR A 218 -8.89 3.65 10.64
C THR A 218 -9.85 4.23 11.68
N VAL A 219 -9.41 4.46 12.92
CA VAL A 219 -10.22 5.08 13.99
C VAL A 219 -10.69 6.48 13.59
N HIS A 220 -9.81 7.31 13.01
CA HIS A 220 -10.18 8.64 12.52
C HIS A 220 -11.23 8.59 11.40
N THR A 221 -11.11 7.63 10.48
CA THR A 221 -12.13 7.37 9.45
C THR A 221 -13.48 7.03 10.08
N MET A 222 -13.53 6.15 11.09
CA MET A 222 -14.77 5.77 11.75
C MET A 222 -15.39 6.93 12.53
N CYS A 223 -14.56 7.76 13.20
CA CYS A 223 -15.01 8.99 13.85
C CYS A 223 -15.68 9.94 12.85
N ARG A 224 -15.06 10.16 11.69
CA ARG A 224 -15.62 11.01 10.63
C ARG A 224 -16.96 10.49 10.14
N ARG A 225 -17.05 9.18 9.83
CA ARG A 225 -18.29 8.55 9.32
C ARG A 225 -19.45 8.62 10.30
N THR A 226 -19.17 8.51 11.58
CA THR A 226 -20.18 8.61 12.65
C THR A 226 -20.44 10.05 13.13
N GLY A 227 -19.63 11.01 12.65
CA GLY A 227 -19.77 12.43 12.95
C GLY A 227 -19.24 12.84 14.32
N ILE A 228 -18.31 12.07 14.89
CA ILE A 228 -17.54 12.43 16.08
C ILE A 228 -16.49 13.47 15.65
N LYS A 229 -16.64 14.71 16.11
CA LYS A 229 -15.76 15.84 15.76
C LYS A 229 -14.65 16.06 16.77
N GLU A 230 -14.98 15.93 18.06
CA GLU A 230 -14.04 16.05 19.16
C GLU A 230 -13.55 14.66 19.54
N VAL A 231 -12.28 14.41 19.22
CA VAL A 231 -11.63 13.12 19.39
C VAL A 231 -10.69 13.25 20.59
N ASP A 232 -11.11 12.73 21.73
CA ASP A 232 -10.29 12.71 22.95
C ASP A 232 -9.02 11.85 22.71
N PRO A 233 -7.81 12.40 22.90
CA PRO A 233 -6.57 11.67 22.59
C PRO A 233 -6.37 10.40 23.42
N LYS A 234 -6.85 10.37 24.68
CA LYS A 234 -6.74 9.21 25.55
C LYS A 234 -7.69 8.11 25.10
N GLU A 235 -8.96 8.46 24.89
CA GLU A 235 -9.99 7.50 24.41
C GLU A 235 -9.59 6.93 23.03
N THR A 236 -9.01 7.74 22.15
CA THR A 236 -8.49 7.29 20.84
C THR A 236 -7.37 6.28 21.00
N ARG A 237 -6.38 6.58 21.86
CA ARG A 237 -5.25 5.68 22.13
C ARG A 237 -5.74 4.35 22.70
N ASP A 238 -6.67 4.39 23.66
CA ASP A 238 -7.22 3.19 24.28
C ASP A 238 -7.99 2.34 23.27
N ILE A 239 -8.78 2.95 22.38
CA ILE A 239 -9.45 2.23 21.27
C ILE A 239 -8.43 1.62 20.31
N CYS A 240 -7.37 2.35 19.93
CA CYS A 240 -6.33 1.83 19.06
C CYS A 240 -5.63 0.61 19.70
N ASN A 241 -5.37 0.66 21.01
CA ASN A 241 -4.80 -0.46 21.76
C ASN A 241 -5.71 -1.69 21.74
N VAL A 242 -7.03 -1.51 21.92
CA VAL A 242 -8.01 -2.60 21.83
C VAL A 242 -8.01 -3.23 20.44
N ILE A 243 -8.04 -2.44 19.38
CA ILE A 243 -8.00 -2.94 17.99
C ILE A 243 -6.67 -3.67 17.73
N SER A 244 -5.56 -3.13 18.24
CA SER A 244 -4.23 -3.73 18.09
C SER A 244 -4.12 -5.08 18.81
N LEU A 245 -4.72 -5.19 20.00
CA LEU A 245 -4.73 -6.39 20.84
C LEU A 245 -5.48 -7.56 20.17
N TYR A 246 -6.67 -7.29 19.61
CA TYR A 246 -7.50 -8.31 18.97
C TYR A 246 -7.45 -8.26 17.43
N GLN A 247 -6.35 -7.76 16.86
CA GLN A 247 -6.27 -7.50 15.43
C GLN A 247 -6.51 -8.76 14.59
N LYS A 248 -6.00 -9.92 15.04
CA LYS A 248 -6.13 -11.19 14.32
C LYS A 248 -7.60 -11.62 14.25
N GLU A 249 -8.28 -11.63 15.39
CA GLU A 249 -9.68 -12.00 15.54
C GLU A 249 -10.56 -11.03 14.77
N TYR A 250 -10.31 -9.72 14.93
CA TYR A 250 -10.98 -8.65 14.20
C TYR A 250 -10.92 -8.86 12.68
N LEU A 251 -9.72 -9.01 12.11
CA LEU A 251 -9.57 -9.19 10.68
C LEU A 251 -10.26 -10.46 10.18
N SER A 252 -10.21 -11.56 10.96
CA SER A 252 -10.88 -12.81 10.59
C SER A 252 -12.42 -12.75 10.67
N SER A 253 -12.97 -11.87 11.52
CA SER A 253 -14.42 -11.77 11.76
C SER A 253 -15.21 -11.11 10.62
N GLY A 254 -14.54 -10.37 9.73
CA GLY A 254 -15.21 -9.56 8.70
C GLY A 254 -16.03 -8.37 9.26
N MET A 255 -15.87 -8.05 10.54
CA MET A 255 -16.60 -6.99 11.22
C MET A 255 -16.35 -5.59 10.62
N ASP A 256 -17.42 -4.80 10.48
CA ASP A 256 -17.33 -3.38 10.13
C ASP A 256 -17.23 -2.52 11.40
N LEU A 257 -16.09 -1.87 11.59
CA LEU A 257 -15.86 -0.96 12.73
C LEU A 257 -16.85 0.20 12.76
N THR A 258 -17.39 0.63 11.61
CA THR A 258 -18.40 1.70 11.57
C THR A 258 -19.63 1.34 12.39
N ASN A 259 -20.01 0.05 12.41
CA ASN A 259 -21.15 -0.43 13.18
C ASN A 259 -20.87 -0.37 14.68
N ILE A 260 -19.65 -0.72 15.11
CA ILE A 260 -19.24 -0.66 16.53
C ILE A 260 -19.29 0.78 17.05
N PHE A 261 -18.78 1.73 16.26
CA PHE A 261 -18.83 3.15 16.62
C PHE A 261 -20.28 3.67 16.64
N SER A 262 -21.13 3.22 15.72
CA SER A 262 -22.53 3.62 15.67
C SER A 262 -23.31 3.09 16.89
N GLU A 263 -23.12 1.81 17.24
CA GLU A 263 -23.73 1.16 18.41
C GLU A 263 -23.25 1.79 19.72
N MET A 264 -21.97 2.13 19.82
CA MET A 264 -21.44 2.89 20.96
C MET A 264 -22.17 4.23 21.12
N LEU A 265 -22.39 4.96 20.02
CA LEU A 265 -23.12 6.23 20.06
C LEU A 265 -24.60 6.04 20.41
N GLU A 266 -25.24 4.98 19.93
CA GLU A 266 -26.62 4.63 20.28
C GLU A 266 -26.77 4.36 21.78
N ILE A 267 -25.90 3.54 22.35
CA ILE A 267 -25.91 3.21 23.79
C ILE A 267 -25.65 4.47 24.64
N LEU A 268 -24.69 5.31 24.23
CA LEU A 268 -24.41 6.59 24.93
C LEU A 268 -25.59 7.56 24.92
N ASN A 269 -26.52 7.42 23.98
CA ASN A 269 -27.62 8.35 23.75
C ASN A 269 -28.98 7.66 23.81
N VAL A 270 -29.11 6.53 24.51
CA VAL A 270 -30.33 5.71 24.57
C VAL A 270 -31.57 6.51 24.99
N ASN A 271 -31.39 7.51 25.87
CA ASN A 271 -32.47 8.37 26.35
C ASN A 271 -32.67 9.66 25.52
N VAL A 272 -31.99 9.81 24.38
CA VAL A 272 -32.02 11.01 23.54
C VAL A 272 -32.65 10.68 22.18
N VAL A 273 -33.94 10.92 22.05
CA VAL A 273 -34.72 10.62 20.83
C VAL A 273 -34.18 11.37 19.59
N ALA A 274 -33.83 12.65 19.74
CA ALA A 274 -33.39 13.46 18.61
C ALA A 274 -31.88 13.29 18.32
N LYS A 275 -31.51 12.62 17.22
CA LYS A 275 -30.10 12.39 16.80
C LYS A 275 -29.23 13.65 16.73
N ARG A 276 -29.83 14.81 16.43
CA ARG A 276 -29.12 16.11 16.43
C ARG A 276 -28.59 16.55 17.80
N ARG A 277 -29.18 16.02 18.88
CA ARG A 277 -28.80 16.30 20.27
C ARG A 277 -27.84 15.25 20.85
N TRP A 278 -27.46 14.25 20.07
CA TRP A 278 -26.57 13.20 20.56
C TRP A 278 -25.21 13.75 20.96
N LYS A 279 -24.71 13.27 22.10
CA LYS A 279 -23.33 13.48 22.54
C LYS A 279 -22.43 12.54 21.73
N LYS A 280 -21.84 13.07 20.65
CA LYS A 280 -20.96 12.34 19.74
C LYS A 280 -19.52 12.37 20.21
N ARG A 281 -19.14 11.39 21.01
CA ARG A 281 -17.78 11.25 21.57
C ARG A 281 -17.34 9.80 21.61
N LEU A 282 -16.04 9.60 21.76
CA LEU A 282 -15.46 8.29 22.04
C LEU A 282 -15.70 7.87 23.51
N LYS A 283 -15.84 6.56 23.71
CA LYS A 283 -15.82 5.92 25.03
C LYS A 283 -15.20 4.52 24.92
N ALA A 284 -13.89 4.43 25.10
CA ALA A 284 -13.06 3.24 24.93
C ALA A 284 -13.54 2.04 25.75
N SER A 285 -13.98 2.25 26.99
CA SER A 285 -14.52 1.17 27.83
C SER A 285 -15.78 0.53 27.22
N LEU A 286 -16.65 1.35 26.63
CA LEU A 286 -17.86 0.87 25.96
C LEU A 286 -17.52 0.27 24.60
N PHE A 287 -16.63 0.90 23.84
CA PHE A 287 -16.10 0.34 22.60
C PHE A 287 -15.53 -1.06 22.83
N HIS A 288 -14.67 -1.24 23.84
CA HIS A 288 -14.05 -2.52 24.18
C HIS A 288 -15.09 -3.60 24.51
N LYS A 289 -16.12 -3.23 25.28
CA LYS A 289 -17.25 -4.13 25.59
C LYS A 289 -17.95 -4.60 24.31
N ILE A 290 -18.46 -3.67 23.50
CA ILE A 290 -19.19 -4.00 22.25
C ILE A 290 -18.28 -4.79 21.29
N PHE A 291 -17.02 -4.37 21.17
CA PHE A 291 -16.06 -5.01 20.27
C PHE A 291 -15.81 -6.47 20.64
N ARG A 292 -15.62 -6.79 21.93
CA ARG A 292 -15.47 -8.17 22.39
C ARG A 292 -16.73 -9.00 22.21
N GLU A 293 -17.90 -8.44 22.52
CA GLU A 293 -19.19 -9.10 22.30
C GLU A 293 -19.37 -9.49 20.83
N LYS A 294 -19.05 -8.59 19.90
CA LYS A 294 -19.14 -8.85 18.45
C LYS A 294 -18.07 -9.82 17.94
N LEU A 295 -16.96 -9.98 18.66
CA LEU A 295 -15.96 -11.03 18.41
C LEU A 295 -16.36 -12.39 19.01
N GLY A 296 -17.53 -12.50 19.65
CA GLY A 296 -17.95 -13.73 20.33
C GLY A 296 -17.17 -14.03 21.62
N MET A 297 -16.42 -13.05 22.12
CA MET A 297 -15.67 -13.17 23.37
C MET A 297 -16.62 -12.79 24.51
N VAL A 298 -17.36 -13.77 25.03
CA VAL A 298 -18.29 -13.58 26.14
C VAL A 298 -17.60 -12.86 27.30
N THR A 299 -18.23 -11.78 27.77
CA THR A 299 -17.89 -11.17 29.07
C THR A 299 -18.37 -12.10 30.17
N ALA A 300 -17.43 -12.70 30.91
CA ALA A 300 -17.73 -13.21 32.24
C ALA A 300 -18.21 -12.08 33.14
#